data_AF-A0A1I5V2P0-F1
#
_entry.id   AF-A0A1I5V2P0-F1
#
_cell.length_a   1.000
_cell.length_b   1.000
_cell.length_c   1.000
_cell.angle_alpha   90.00
_cell.angle_beta   90.00
_cell.angle_gamma   90.00
#
_symmetry.space_group_name_H-M   'P 1'
#
loop_
_entity.id
_entity.type
_entity.pdbx_description
1 polymer ?
#
loop_
_entity_poly.entity_id
_entity_poly.type
_entity_poly.pdbx_seq_one_letter_code
_entity_poly.pdbx_strand_id
1 'polypeptide(L)'
;MMAKAKVVRKRIVLGQISDYAGSSRKYGTAYAAARDIADEVICTGDNAHRSRAGQADRVSGRFVELRTPKEVSDHIKRTAVPGELILLKNSGNLHLERIALAWTHDVRCWIPVCGKKETCQGCGLYEVPFEEHGSFLAKRRFERRRRRFGWLLGGLSLTRRS
;
A
#
# COMPACT_ATOMS: atom_id res chain seq x y z
N MET A 1 11.61 1.02 -17.80
CA MET A 1 10.66 -0.12 -17.81
C MET A 1 9.28 0.33 -18.26
N MET A 2 8.62 1.28 -17.57
CA MET A 2 7.27 1.74 -17.94
C MET A 2 7.13 2.31 -19.36
N ALA A 3 8.01 3.23 -19.77
CA ALA A 3 7.95 3.83 -21.12
C ALA A 3 7.97 2.79 -22.26
N LYS A 4 8.80 1.75 -22.11
CA LYS A 4 9.00 0.71 -23.14
C LYS A 4 7.94 -0.40 -23.12
N ALA A 5 7.10 -0.48 -22.09
CA ALA A 5 6.09 -1.53 -21.99
C ALA A 5 5.04 -1.37 -23.10
N LYS A 6 4.74 -2.47 -23.81
CA LYS A 6 3.66 -2.56 -24.80
C LYS A 6 2.48 -3.25 -24.15
N VAL A 7 1.56 -2.48 -23.61
CA VAL A 7 0.39 -2.93 -22.83
C VAL A 7 -0.83 -2.08 -23.19
N VAL A 8 -2.02 -2.57 -22.86
CA VAL A 8 -3.30 -1.92 -23.23
C VAL A 8 -3.44 -0.55 -22.58
N ARG A 9 -2.96 -0.41 -21.34
CA ARG A 9 -3.05 0.84 -20.58
C ARG A 9 -1.91 0.92 -19.56
N LYS A 10 -1.40 2.14 -19.34
CA LYS A 10 -0.41 2.45 -18.32
C LYS A 10 -1.01 3.41 -17.30
N ARG A 11 -0.90 3.03 -16.03
CA ARG A 11 -1.27 3.87 -14.90
C ARG A 11 -0.10 4.05 -13.97
N ILE A 12 0.12 5.27 -13.49
CA ILE A 12 1.16 5.57 -12.50
C ILE A 12 0.51 6.21 -11.29
N VAL A 13 0.74 5.61 -10.11
CA VAL A 13 0.35 6.17 -8.82
C VAL A 13 1.58 6.78 -8.16
N LEU A 14 1.53 8.08 -7.93
CA LEU A 14 2.55 8.87 -7.23
C LEU A 14 2.06 9.19 -5.82
N GLY A 15 2.68 8.57 -4.82
CA GLY A 15 2.50 8.91 -3.42
C GLY A 15 3.33 10.12 -2.99
N GLN A 16 3.63 10.18 -1.70
CA GLN A 16 4.57 11.14 -1.17
C GLN A 16 5.98 10.88 -1.73
N ILE A 17 6.69 11.97 -1.98
CA ILE A 17 8.09 11.97 -2.38
C ILE A 17 8.83 12.51 -1.16
N SER A 18 9.88 11.82 -0.72
CA SER A 18 10.65 12.27 0.43
C SER A 18 11.19 13.68 0.17
N ASP A 19 10.69 14.65 0.92
CA ASP A 19 11.15 16.02 0.85
C ASP A 19 12.54 16.13 1.50
N TYR A 20 13.52 16.61 0.74
CA TYR A 20 14.58 17.42 1.33
C TYR A 20 13.98 18.82 1.45
N ALA A 21 14.20 19.51 2.57
CA ALA A 21 13.62 20.82 2.84
C ALA A 21 13.79 21.77 1.62
N GLY A 22 12.66 22.25 1.07
CA GLY A 22 12.63 23.35 0.09
C GLY A 22 12.30 23.03 -1.39
N SER A 23 12.03 21.78 -1.79
CA SER A 23 11.80 21.47 -3.22
C SER A 23 10.37 21.02 -3.58
N SER A 24 9.45 21.99 -3.69
CA SER A 24 8.09 21.76 -4.21
C SER A 24 8.06 21.36 -5.70
N ARG A 25 9.14 21.66 -6.45
CA ARG A 25 9.29 21.34 -7.88
C ARG A 25 9.30 19.84 -8.19
N LYS A 26 9.67 19.00 -7.23
CA LYS A 26 9.77 17.54 -7.44
C LYS A 26 8.44 16.90 -7.79
N TYR A 27 7.35 17.33 -7.14
CA TYR A 27 6.01 16.80 -7.42
C TYR A 27 5.55 17.14 -8.84
N GLY A 28 5.75 18.38 -9.29
CA GLY A 28 5.45 18.77 -10.67
C GLY A 28 6.31 18.05 -11.70
N THR A 29 7.60 17.87 -11.41
CA THR A 29 8.53 17.13 -12.29
C THR A 29 8.15 15.66 -12.39
N ALA A 30 7.82 15.01 -11.26
CA ALA A 30 7.38 13.64 -11.22
C ALA A 30 6.05 13.45 -11.96
N TYR A 31 5.10 14.38 -11.77
CA TYR A 31 3.85 14.39 -12.51
C TYR A 31 4.10 14.51 -14.02
N ALA A 32 4.86 15.51 -14.47
CA ALA A 32 5.14 15.71 -15.89
C ALA A 32 5.76 14.45 -16.53
N ALA A 33 6.80 13.89 -15.90
CA ALA A 33 7.44 12.66 -16.37
C ALA A 33 6.48 11.45 -16.42
N ALA A 34 5.57 11.33 -15.44
CA ALA A 34 4.56 10.27 -15.44
C ALA A 34 3.50 10.50 -16.53
N ARG A 35 3.07 11.75 -16.70
CA ARG A 35 2.02 12.18 -17.63
C ARG A 35 2.41 12.01 -19.11
N ASP A 36 3.70 12.04 -19.42
CA ASP A 36 4.24 11.75 -20.76
C ASP A 36 4.15 10.26 -21.11
N ILE A 37 4.05 9.39 -20.10
CA ILE A 37 4.15 7.93 -20.27
C ILE A 37 2.80 7.24 -20.06
N ALA A 38 2.01 7.73 -19.12
CA ALA A 38 0.80 7.08 -18.63
C ALA A 38 -0.48 7.68 -19.25
N ASP A 39 -1.47 6.80 -19.38
CA ASP A 39 -2.83 7.19 -19.77
C ASP A 39 -3.52 7.91 -18.60
N GLU A 40 -3.27 7.44 -17.37
CA GLU A 40 -3.75 8.06 -16.13
C GLU A 40 -2.62 8.17 -15.09
N VAL A 41 -2.51 9.33 -14.46
CA VAL A 41 -1.64 9.57 -13.30
C VAL A 41 -2.51 9.87 -12.08
N ILE A 42 -2.32 9.09 -11.02
CA ILE A 42 -2.99 9.32 -9.74
C ILE A 42 -1.97 9.87 -8.76
N CYS A 43 -2.17 11.08 -8.25
CA CYS A 43 -1.38 11.61 -7.13
C CYS A 43 -2.12 11.39 -5.81
N THR A 44 -1.39 10.94 -4.78
CA THR A 44 -1.98 10.65 -3.47
C THR A 44 -1.15 11.10 -2.27
N GLY A 45 -1.84 11.29 -1.14
CA GLY A 45 -1.31 11.86 0.09
C GLY A 45 -1.39 13.38 0.16
N ASP A 46 -0.94 13.94 1.28
CA ASP A 46 -1.15 15.37 1.62
C ASP A 46 -0.56 16.34 0.60
N ASN A 47 0.51 15.93 -0.09
CA ASN A 47 1.23 16.74 -1.07
C ASN A 47 0.76 16.53 -2.52
N ALA A 48 -0.31 15.75 -2.76
CA ALA A 48 -0.77 15.43 -4.12
C ALA A 48 -1.13 16.69 -4.95
N HIS A 49 -1.69 17.71 -4.30
CA HIS A 49 -2.00 19.01 -4.89
C HIS A 49 -0.77 19.74 -5.47
N ARG A 50 0.46 19.40 -5.02
CA ARG A 50 1.71 20.01 -5.49
C ARG A 50 2.16 19.50 -6.86
N SER A 51 1.43 18.56 -7.46
CA SER A 51 1.64 18.08 -8.84
C SER A 51 1.54 19.18 -9.89
N ARG A 52 0.79 20.27 -9.61
CA ARG A 52 0.51 21.34 -10.57
C ARG A 52 -0.06 20.82 -11.90
N ALA A 53 -0.79 19.71 -11.86
CA ALA A 53 -1.48 19.18 -13.04
C ALA A 53 -2.36 20.28 -13.68
N GLY A 54 -2.50 20.27 -15.00
CA GLY A 54 -3.33 21.25 -15.71
C GLY A 54 -4.84 20.97 -15.53
N GLN A 55 -5.68 21.97 -15.76
CA GLN A 55 -7.14 21.78 -15.69
C GLN A 55 -7.64 20.80 -16.77
N ALA A 56 -7.03 20.80 -17.96
CA ALA A 56 -7.38 19.88 -19.04
C ALA A 56 -7.16 18.40 -18.65
N ASP A 57 -6.09 18.09 -17.92
CA ASP A 57 -5.81 16.73 -17.45
C ASP A 57 -6.81 16.29 -16.37
N ARG A 58 -7.27 17.22 -15.51
CA ARG A 58 -8.34 16.97 -14.53
C ARG A 58 -9.66 16.66 -15.22
N VAL A 59 -10.07 17.50 -16.17
CA VAL A 59 -11.36 17.35 -16.86
C VAL A 59 -11.38 16.11 -17.74
N SER A 60 -10.28 15.78 -18.42
CA SER A 60 -10.18 14.57 -19.24
C SER A 60 -10.02 13.27 -18.43
N GLY A 61 -9.83 13.36 -17.11
CA GLY A 61 -9.58 12.20 -16.26
C GLY A 61 -8.16 11.61 -16.37
N ARG A 62 -7.25 12.26 -17.10
CA ARG A 62 -5.83 11.84 -17.19
C ARG A 62 -5.07 12.07 -15.88
N PHE A 63 -5.56 12.99 -15.05
CA PHE A 63 -5.06 13.21 -13.70
C PHE A 63 -6.17 13.04 -12.69
N VAL A 64 -5.89 12.24 -11.66
CA VAL A 64 -6.77 12.04 -10.51
C VAL A 64 -6.00 12.35 -9.23
N GLU A 65 -6.64 13.08 -8.32
CA GLU A 65 -6.10 13.39 -7.00
C GLU A 65 -6.95 12.70 -5.94
N LEU A 66 -6.34 11.80 -5.15
CA LEU A 66 -7.01 11.03 -4.10
C LEU A 66 -6.20 11.10 -2.82
N ARG A 67 -6.85 11.15 -1.66
CA ARG A 67 -6.18 11.46 -0.39
C ARG A 67 -5.51 10.25 0.22
N THR A 68 -6.11 9.07 0.10
CA THR A 68 -5.66 7.88 0.83
C THR A 68 -5.33 6.69 -0.09
N PRO A 69 -4.44 5.77 0.34
CA PRO A 69 -4.18 4.53 -0.42
C PRO A 69 -5.43 3.69 -0.66
N LYS A 70 -6.40 3.75 0.28
CA LYS A 70 -7.69 3.05 0.14
C LYS A 70 -8.51 3.63 -1.00
N GLU A 71 -8.66 4.95 -1.07
CA GLU A 71 -9.36 5.61 -2.18
C GLU A 71 -8.73 5.26 -3.53
N VAL A 72 -7.39 5.23 -3.60
CA VAL A 72 -6.66 4.82 -4.81
C VAL A 72 -6.95 3.37 -5.16
N SER A 73 -6.89 2.46 -4.18
CA SER A 73 -7.22 1.04 -4.37
C SER A 73 -8.65 0.88 -4.89
N ASP A 74 -9.62 1.56 -4.28
CA ASP A 74 -11.03 1.48 -4.67
C ASP A 74 -11.26 2.06 -6.08
N HIS A 75 -10.59 3.18 -6.42
CA HIS A 75 -10.62 3.75 -7.76
C HIS A 75 -10.07 2.78 -8.80
N ILE A 76 -8.90 2.19 -8.53
CA ILE A 76 -8.26 1.23 -9.41
C ILE A 76 -9.12 -0.02 -9.58
N LYS A 77 -9.68 -0.59 -8.51
CA LYS A 77 -10.58 -1.76 -8.61
C LYS A 77 -11.80 -1.50 -9.48
N ARG A 78 -12.34 -0.27 -9.49
CA ARG A 78 -13.48 0.11 -10.34
C ARG A 78 -13.11 0.37 -11.80
N THR A 79 -11.87 0.76 -12.08
CA THR A 79 -11.48 1.35 -13.38
C THR A 79 -10.34 0.65 -14.08
N ALA A 80 -9.74 -0.38 -13.46
CA ALA A 80 -8.69 -1.17 -14.08
C ALA A 80 -9.25 -2.02 -15.22
N VAL A 81 -8.48 -2.15 -16.29
CA VAL A 81 -8.81 -3.02 -17.43
C VAL A 81 -7.87 -4.22 -17.50
N PRO A 82 -8.30 -5.37 -18.05
CA PRO A 82 -7.40 -6.50 -18.30
C PRO A 82 -6.17 -6.10 -19.11
N GLY A 83 -4.98 -6.53 -18.69
CA GLY A 83 -3.72 -6.20 -19.34
C GLY A 83 -3.17 -4.79 -19.06
N GLU A 84 -3.79 -4.04 -18.14
CA GLU A 84 -3.24 -2.77 -17.64
C GLU A 84 -1.96 -3.00 -16.82
N LEU A 85 -0.97 -2.13 -17.02
CA LEU A 85 0.22 -2.06 -16.18
C LEU A 85 0.12 -0.88 -15.22
N ILE A 86 0.24 -1.16 -13.93
CA ILE A 86 0.12 -0.15 -12.87
C ILE A 86 1.44 -0.06 -12.10
N LEU A 87 2.02 1.14 -12.05
CA LEU A 87 3.21 1.42 -11.23
C LEU A 87 2.80 2.16 -9.95
N LEU A 88 3.23 1.64 -8.81
CA LEU A 88 3.07 2.27 -7.51
C LEU A 88 4.42 2.84 -7.06
N LYS A 89 4.52 4.16 -6.86
CA LYS A 89 5.76 4.81 -6.40
C LYS A 89 5.48 5.74 -5.24
N ASN A 90 6.23 5.56 -4.15
CA ASN A 90 6.06 6.34 -2.92
C ASN A 90 7.35 6.35 -2.09
N SER A 91 7.47 7.31 -1.16
CA SER A 91 8.29 7.17 0.04
C SER A 91 7.69 6.14 1.00
N GLY A 92 8.45 5.59 1.94
CA GLY A 92 8.03 4.42 2.73
C GLY A 92 6.85 4.59 3.71
N ASN A 93 6.12 5.71 3.70
CA ASN A 93 5.17 6.09 4.75
C ASN A 93 3.69 5.85 4.44
N LEU A 94 3.23 5.99 3.19
CA LEU A 94 1.81 5.71 2.83
C LEU A 94 1.52 4.24 2.49
N HIS A 95 2.52 3.37 2.45
CA HIS A 95 2.37 1.94 2.16
C HIS A 95 1.51 1.63 0.91
N LEU A 96 1.84 2.23 -0.24
CA LEU A 96 1.07 2.00 -1.47
C LEU A 96 1.05 0.53 -1.91
N GLU A 97 1.98 -0.32 -1.44
CA GLU A 97 1.96 -1.76 -1.71
C GLU A 97 0.64 -2.43 -1.30
N ARG A 98 -0.13 -1.84 -0.37
CA ARG A 98 -1.48 -2.32 -0.01
C ARG A 98 -2.44 -2.34 -1.19
N ILE A 99 -2.29 -1.43 -2.15
CA ILE A 99 -3.08 -1.41 -3.39
C ILE A 99 -2.85 -2.70 -4.17
N ALA A 100 -1.59 -3.14 -4.29
CA ALA A 100 -1.25 -4.39 -4.96
C ALA A 100 -1.72 -5.60 -4.14
N LEU A 101 -1.50 -5.61 -2.83
CA LEU A 101 -1.95 -6.69 -1.94
C LEU A 101 -3.46 -6.90 -1.98
N ALA A 102 -4.25 -5.84 -2.13
CA ALA A 102 -5.71 -5.91 -2.17
C ALA A 102 -6.28 -6.67 -3.39
N TRP A 103 -5.45 -7.07 -4.34
CA TRP A 103 -5.84 -7.95 -5.45
C TRP A 103 -5.78 -9.43 -5.08
N THR A 104 -4.95 -9.83 -4.11
CA THR A 104 -4.78 -11.24 -3.70
C THR A 104 -5.14 -11.49 -2.25
N HIS A 105 -5.38 -10.44 -1.47
CA HIS A 105 -5.67 -10.48 -0.04
C HIS A 105 -6.83 -9.58 0.34
N ASP A 106 -7.51 -9.95 1.44
CA ASP A 106 -8.47 -9.07 2.12
C ASP A 106 -7.73 -8.08 3.02
N VAL A 107 -7.17 -7.03 2.41
CA VAL A 107 -6.51 -5.97 3.17
C VAL A 107 -7.55 -5.24 4.01
N ARG A 108 -7.34 -5.24 5.34
CA ARG A 108 -8.18 -4.55 6.34
C ARG A 108 -7.43 -3.42 7.04
N CYS A 109 -6.09 -3.41 6.98
CA CYS A 109 -5.28 -2.30 7.49
C CYS A 109 -5.17 -1.19 6.42
N TRP A 110 -6.08 -0.21 6.49
CA TRP A 110 -6.12 0.92 5.54
C TRP A 110 -5.70 2.26 6.15
N ILE A 111 -5.18 2.27 7.38
CA ILE A 111 -4.71 3.51 8.01
C ILE A 111 -3.66 4.21 7.11
N PRO A 112 -3.83 5.49 6.76
CA PRO A 112 -2.92 6.16 5.83
C PRO A 112 -1.47 6.18 6.29
N VAL A 113 -1.24 6.37 7.59
CA VAL A 113 0.10 6.37 8.21
C VAL A 113 0.08 5.46 9.44
N CYS A 114 0.75 4.31 9.36
CA CYS A 114 0.76 3.31 10.45
C CYS A 114 2.03 3.37 11.33
N GLY A 115 2.99 4.24 10.99
CA GLY A 115 4.25 4.41 11.73
C GLY A 115 5.31 3.32 11.51
N LYS A 116 4.99 2.25 10.78
CA LYS A 116 5.92 1.16 10.46
C LYS A 116 6.83 1.54 9.29
N LYS A 117 8.08 1.08 9.34
CA LYS A 117 9.08 1.35 8.29
C LYS A 117 9.24 0.16 7.33
N GLU A 118 8.91 -1.02 7.81
CA GLU A 118 8.87 -2.25 7.02
C GLU A 118 7.70 -2.24 6.02
N THR A 119 7.80 -3.06 4.97
CA THR A 119 6.68 -3.26 4.03
C THR A 119 5.50 -3.92 4.73
N CYS A 120 4.30 -3.75 4.18
CA CYS A 120 3.12 -4.43 4.72
C CYS A 120 3.28 -5.96 4.76
N GLN A 121 3.93 -6.56 3.76
CA GLN A 121 4.26 -7.99 3.77
C GLN A 121 5.19 -8.37 4.93
N GLY A 122 6.21 -7.55 5.21
CA GLY A 122 7.10 -7.76 6.37
C GLY A 122 6.39 -7.58 7.71
N CYS A 123 5.47 -6.62 7.80
CA CYS A 123 4.62 -6.42 8.98
C CYS A 123 3.68 -7.63 9.21
N GLY A 124 3.06 -8.14 8.16
CA GLY A 124 2.18 -9.31 8.20
C GLY A 124 0.84 -9.10 8.90
N LEU A 125 0.42 -7.85 9.10
CA LEU A 125 -0.86 -7.47 9.75
C LEU A 125 -1.85 -6.80 8.79
N TYR A 126 -1.60 -6.84 7.48
CA TYR A 126 -2.43 -6.12 6.51
C TYR A 126 -3.86 -6.67 6.40
N GLU A 127 -4.08 -7.94 6.74
CA GLU A 127 -5.41 -8.56 6.84
C GLU A 127 -6.03 -8.41 8.24
N VAL A 128 -5.51 -7.53 9.09
CA VAL A 128 -6.05 -7.24 10.44
C VAL A 128 -6.38 -5.74 10.50
N PRO A 129 -7.57 -5.33 10.99
CA PRO A 129 -7.88 -3.92 11.21
C PRO A 129 -6.79 -3.25 12.05
N PHE A 130 -6.42 -2.01 11.72
CA PHE A 130 -5.27 -1.35 12.34
C PHE A 130 -5.43 -1.25 13.87
N GLU A 131 -6.65 -1.00 14.31
CA GLU A 131 -7.07 -0.87 15.70
C GLU A 131 -6.83 -2.16 16.50
N GLU A 132 -6.81 -3.31 15.82
CA GLU A 132 -6.60 -4.64 16.41
C GLU A 132 -5.13 -5.11 16.37
N HIS A 133 -4.21 -4.32 15.78
CA HIS A 133 -2.81 -4.76 15.65
C HIS A 133 -2.17 -5.08 17.00
N GLY A 134 -2.44 -4.25 18.03
CA GLY A 134 -1.91 -4.45 19.37
C GLY A 134 -2.38 -5.75 20.02
N SER A 135 -3.69 -6.00 20.01
CA SER A 135 -4.29 -7.20 20.60
C SER A 135 -3.87 -8.46 19.84
N PHE A 136 -3.81 -8.40 18.51
CA PHE A 136 -3.36 -9.51 17.66
C PHE A 136 -1.90 -9.90 17.96
N LEU A 137 -1.01 -8.90 18.10
CA LEU A 137 0.39 -9.14 18.46
C LEU A 137 0.53 -9.72 19.87
N ALA A 138 -0.26 -9.23 20.84
CA ALA A 138 -0.28 -9.75 22.21
C ALA A 138 -0.72 -11.23 22.23
N LYS A 139 -1.79 -11.58 21.51
CA LYS A 139 -2.27 -12.96 21.37
C LYS A 139 -1.21 -13.87 20.75
N ARG A 140 -0.57 -13.46 19.65
CA ARG A 140 0.53 -14.23 19.04
C ARG A 140 1.69 -14.44 20.00
N ARG A 141 2.05 -13.42 20.80
CA ARG A 141 3.12 -13.53 21.80
C ARG A 141 2.74 -14.53 22.90
N PHE A 142 1.50 -14.47 23.38
CA PHE A 142 0.99 -15.41 24.37
C PHE A 142 0.99 -16.85 23.85
N GLU A 143 0.48 -17.09 22.63
CA GLU A 143 0.48 -18.42 22.01
C GLU A 143 1.89 -18.98 21.81
N ARG A 144 2.85 -18.16 21.38
CA ARG A 144 4.27 -18.56 21.28
C ARG A 144 4.85 -18.95 22.62
N ARG A 145 4.58 -18.18 23.69
CA ARG A 145 4.98 -18.52 25.06
C ARG A 145 4.33 -19.84 25.49
N ARG A 146 3.02 -20.00 25.29
CA ARG A 146 2.29 -21.23 25.61
C ARG A 146 2.85 -22.45 24.87
N ARG A 147 3.24 -22.33 23.60
CA ARG A 147 3.90 -23.43 22.87
C ARG A 147 5.28 -23.73 23.43
N ARG A 148 6.07 -22.71 23.76
CA ARG A 148 7.42 -22.86 24.35
C ARG A 148 7.39 -23.51 25.74
N PHE A 149 6.41 -23.15 26.57
CA PHE A 149 6.25 -23.67 27.93
C PHE A 149 5.28 -24.86 28.02
N GLY A 150 4.50 -25.15 26.97
CA GLY A 150 3.56 -26.27 26.93
C GLY A 150 4.27 -27.63 26.93
N TRP A 151 5.51 -27.70 26.46
CA TRP A 151 6.35 -28.88 26.60
C TRP A 151 6.77 -29.15 28.06
N LEU A 152 6.83 -28.13 28.92
CA LEU A 152 7.14 -28.31 30.35
C LEU A 152 5.96 -28.86 31.17
N LEU A 153 4.73 -28.79 30.64
CA LEU A 153 3.51 -29.32 31.29
C LEU A 153 2.93 -30.55 30.57
N GLY A 154 3.49 -30.97 29.43
CA GLY A 154 3.00 -32.08 28.61
C GLY A 154 3.68 -33.43 28.82
N GLY A 155 4.57 -33.56 29.83
CA GLY A 155 5.36 -34.76 30.11
C GLY A 155 4.69 -35.83 30.98
N LEU A 156 3.41 -35.68 31.34
CA LEU A 156 2.65 -36.71 32.08
C LEU A 156 1.64 -37.39 31.14
N SER A 157 2.16 -38.08 30.12
CA SER A 157 1.42 -39.19 29.53
C SER A 157 1.42 -40.34 30.53
N LEU A 158 0.38 -40.39 31.37
CA LEU A 158 0.04 -41.58 32.15
C LEU A 158 -0.20 -42.72 31.16
N THR A 159 0.83 -43.54 30.98
CA THR A 159 0.73 -44.87 30.41
C THR A 159 -0.14 -45.69 31.35
N ARG A 160 -1.44 -45.77 31.03
CA ARG A 160 -2.34 -46.76 31.65
C ARG A 160 -1.98 -48.13 31.05
N ARG A 161 -1.05 -48.82 31.72
CA ARG A 161 -0.98 -50.29 31.65
C ARG A 161 -2.10 -50.84 32.52
N SER A 162 -3.05 -51.55 31.91
CA SER A 162 -3.75 -52.76 32.38
C SER A 162 -4.90 -53.01 31.42
#